data_AF-A0A7Y7NDK3-F1
#
_entry.id   AF-A0A7Y7NDK3-F1
#
_cell.length_a   1.000
_cell.length_b   1.000
_cell.length_c   1.000
_cell.angle_alpha   90.00
_cell.angle_beta   90.00
_cell.angle_gamma   90.00
#
_symmetry.space_group_name_H-M   'P 1'
#
loop_
_entity.id
_entity.type
_entity.pdbx_description
1 polymer ?
#
loop_
_entity_poly.entity_id
_entity_poly.type
_entity_poly.pdbx_seq_one_letter_code
_entity_poly.pdbx_strand_id
1 'polypeptide(L)'
;MIFQKCILIVLVLPLLLAGCMGNNRVRNEMAGQIHVFGVELFSDVDYREINGVVAAEEPCLRGYERSFDALDVIVGYGFDKKVRKITTRNINTSMFGVKPGMELQEGRKVILQAGFSESAPPFTFSSSGCSLTFLVDGNNKLFGLRLESLD
;
A
#
# COMPACT_ATOMS: atom_id res chain seq x y z
N MET A 1 -9.85 56.61 -1.65
CA MET A 1 -9.99 55.26 -2.25
C MET A 1 -8.68 54.45 -2.13
N ILE A 2 -8.19 54.21 -0.90
CA ILE A 2 -6.92 53.48 -0.66
C ILE A 2 -7.16 52.16 0.12
N PHE A 3 -8.30 52.03 0.80
CA PHE A 3 -8.62 50.87 1.64
C PHE A 3 -9.10 49.62 0.90
N GLN A 4 -9.31 49.70 -0.42
CA GLN A 4 -9.96 48.63 -1.19
C GLN A 4 -8.97 47.70 -1.91
N LYS A 5 -7.67 48.03 -1.91
CA LYS A 5 -6.63 47.23 -2.59
C LYS A 5 -5.89 46.23 -1.68
N CYS A 6 -6.03 46.34 -0.35
CA CYS A 6 -5.31 45.45 0.59
C CYS A 6 -6.05 44.14 0.89
N ILE A 7 -7.37 44.06 0.63
CA ILE A 7 -8.19 42.90 0.99
C ILE A 7 -7.97 41.71 0.03
N LEU A 8 -7.50 41.96 -1.20
CA LEU A 8 -7.34 40.90 -2.20
C LEU A 8 -6.09 40.01 -1.97
N ILE A 9 -5.12 40.46 -1.19
CA ILE A 9 -3.84 39.72 -0.98
C ILE A 9 -3.96 38.69 0.15
N VAL A 10 -4.89 38.88 1.10
CA VAL A 10 -5.05 37.97 2.25
C VAL A 10 -5.79 36.68 1.89
N LEU A 11 -6.54 36.65 0.77
CA LEU A 11 -7.40 35.52 0.42
C LEU A 11 -6.72 34.41 -0.41
N VAL A 12 -5.49 34.63 -0.90
CA VAL A 12 -4.80 33.67 -1.81
C VAL A 12 -3.77 32.80 -1.07
N LEU A 13 -3.38 33.17 0.15
CA LEU A 13 -2.38 32.42 0.92
C LEU A 13 -2.83 31.05 1.48
N PRO A 14 -4.12 30.75 1.78
CA PRO A 14 -4.46 29.45 2.36
C PRO A 14 -4.52 28.30 1.35
N LEU A 15 -4.50 28.57 0.03
CA LEU A 15 -4.54 27.51 -1.00
C LEU A 15 -3.21 26.78 -1.20
N LEU A 16 -2.09 27.32 -0.72
CA LEU A 16 -0.77 26.71 -0.87
C LEU A 16 -0.40 25.72 0.24
N LEU A 17 -1.18 25.63 1.32
CA LEU A 17 -0.92 24.71 2.44
C LEU A 17 -1.68 23.37 2.34
N ALA A 18 -2.57 23.20 1.35
CA ALA A 18 -3.33 21.96 1.18
C ALA A 18 -2.52 20.81 0.54
N GLY A 19 -1.29 21.07 0.05
CA GLY A 19 -0.51 20.09 -0.73
C GLY A 19 0.29 19.06 0.08
N CYS A 20 0.57 19.30 1.37
CA CYS A 20 1.49 18.44 2.15
C CYS A 20 0.79 17.43 3.08
N MET A 21 -0.55 17.40 3.13
CA MET A 21 -1.29 16.52 4.06
C MET A 21 -1.62 15.13 3.52
N GLY A 22 -1.41 14.85 2.22
CA GLY A 22 -1.83 13.60 1.58
C GLY A 22 -1.17 12.35 2.18
N ASN A 23 0.16 12.29 2.18
CA ASN A 23 0.89 11.06 2.55
C ASN A 23 0.77 10.69 4.03
N ASN A 24 0.72 11.68 4.92
CA ASN A 24 0.58 11.42 6.37
C ASN A 24 -0.81 10.88 6.72
N ARG A 25 -1.85 11.30 5.99
CA ARG A 25 -3.21 10.80 6.20
C ARG A 25 -3.32 9.33 5.78
N VAL A 26 -2.83 9.01 4.58
CA VAL A 26 -2.81 7.64 4.04
C VAL A 26 -2.07 6.69 4.98
N ARG A 27 -0.88 7.09 5.47
CA ARG A 27 -0.11 6.27 6.42
C ARG A 27 -0.87 6.00 7.73
N ASN A 28 -1.55 7.00 8.28
CA ASN A 28 -2.32 6.84 9.52
C ASN A 28 -3.56 5.96 9.35
N GLU A 29 -4.23 6.02 8.21
CA GLU A 29 -5.41 5.19 7.91
C GLU A 29 -5.03 3.69 7.72
N MET A 30 -3.78 3.40 7.33
CA MET A 30 -3.30 2.03 7.15
C MET A 30 -2.60 1.43 8.38
N ALA A 31 -2.30 2.24 9.40
CA ALA A 31 -1.58 1.80 10.58
C ALA A 31 -2.32 0.63 11.25
N GLY A 32 -1.61 -0.49 11.44
CA GLY A 32 -2.17 -1.70 12.05
C GLY A 32 -3.09 -2.55 11.15
N GLN A 33 -3.29 -2.19 9.87
CA GLN A 33 -4.07 -2.99 8.92
C GLN A 33 -3.19 -3.94 8.08
N ILE A 34 -1.88 -3.74 8.09
CA ILE A 34 -0.90 -4.55 7.36
C ILE A 34 -0.16 -5.43 8.37
N HIS A 35 -0.34 -6.74 8.26
CA HIS A 35 0.33 -7.74 9.09
C HIS A 35 1.21 -8.62 8.20
N VAL A 36 2.37 -8.08 7.80
CA VAL A 36 3.36 -8.76 6.97
C VAL A 36 4.74 -8.57 7.61
N PHE A 37 4.99 -9.29 8.71
CA PHE A 37 6.27 -9.27 9.44
C PHE A 37 6.81 -7.86 9.79
N GLY A 38 5.92 -6.93 10.10
CA GLY A 38 6.27 -5.54 10.44
C GLY A 38 6.57 -4.63 9.23
N VAL A 39 6.46 -5.13 8.00
CA VAL A 39 6.60 -4.31 6.79
C VAL A 39 5.40 -3.38 6.66
N GLU A 40 5.67 -2.09 6.49
CA GLU A 40 4.66 -1.03 6.34
C GLU A 40 4.83 -0.35 4.97
N LEU A 41 3.71 -0.07 4.29
CA LEU A 41 3.72 0.71 3.06
C LEU A 41 4.18 2.15 3.37
N PHE A 42 4.96 2.75 2.47
CA PHE A 42 5.59 4.06 2.61
C PHE A 42 6.68 4.18 3.69
N SER A 43 7.05 3.08 4.35
CA SER A 43 8.15 3.07 5.31
C SER A 43 9.49 3.37 4.63
N ASP A 44 10.35 4.11 5.33
CA ASP A 44 11.74 4.37 4.92
C ASP A 44 12.69 3.23 5.35
N VAL A 45 12.15 2.14 5.94
CA VAL A 45 12.95 1.00 6.40
C VAL A 45 13.41 0.15 5.22
N ASP A 46 14.72 0.11 5.03
CA ASP A 46 15.41 -0.73 4.05
C ASP A 46 15.56 -2.18 4.58
N TYR A 47 14.49 -2.97 4.54
CA TYR A 47 14.48 -4.36 4.99
C TYR A 47 15.45 -5.21 4.14
N ARG A 48 16.58 -5.58 4.73
CA ARG A 48 17.54 -6.54 4.14
C ARG A 48 17.37 -7.95 4.70
N GLU A 49 16.77 -8.03 5.88
CA GLU A 49 16.46 -9.26 6.59
C GLU A 49 15.12 -9.09 7.31
N ILE A 50 14.31 -10.13 7.31
CA ILE A 50 13.06 -10.21 8.06
C ILE A 50 13.05 -11.56 8.77
N ASN A 51 12.90 -11.58 10.10
CA ASN A 51 12.84 -12.81 10.90
C ASN A 51 13.97 -13.82 10.60
N GLY A 52 15.22 -13.38 10.42
CA GLY A 52 16.33 -14.28 10.10
C GLY A 52 16.49 -14.63 8.62
N VAL A 53 15.58 -14.18 7.76
CA VAL A 53 15.60 -14.47 6.32
C VAL A 53 16.17 -13.28 5.56
N VAL A 54 17.31 -13.50 4.92
CA VAL A 54 18.00 -12.50 4.09
C VAL A 54 17.30 -12.39 2.73
N ALA A 55 17.13 -11.17 2.24
CA ALA A 55 16.53 -10.93 0.93
C ALA A 55 17.49 -11.16 -0.24
N ALA A 56 16.95 -11.65 -1.35
CA ALA A 56 17.53 -11.46 -2.68
C ALA A 56 17.06 -10.12 -3.26
N GLU A 57 17.95 -9.32 -3.83
CA GLU A 57 17.63 -8.01 -4.41
C GLU A 57 17.67 -8.06 -5.94
N GLU A 58 16.64 -7.50 -6.58
CA GLU A 58 16.55 -7.39 -8.04
C GLU A 58 16.17 -5.96 -8.44
N PRO A 59 16.88 -5.34 -9.40
CA PRO A 59 16.53 -4.00 -9.88
C PRO A 59 15.23 -4.04 -10.70
N CYS A 60 14.44 -2.96 -10.64
CA CYS A 60 13.23 -2.80 -11.44
C CYS A 60 13.09 -1.38 -12.00
N LEU A 61 12.16 -1.17 -12.93
CA LEU A 61 12.00 0.12 -13.63
C LEU A 61 11.76 1.32 -12.69
N ARG A 62 11.21 1.08 -11.48
CA ARG A 62 10.86 2.13 -10.51
C ARG A 62 11.69 2.05 -9.22
N GLY A 63 12.79 1.28 -9.21
CA GLY A 63 13.64 1.10 -8.04
C GLY A 63 14.22 -0.31 -7.97
N TYR A 64 13.85 -1.06 -6.94
CA TYR A 64 14.28 -2.44 -6.76
C TYR A 64 13.25 -3.24 -5.96
N GLU A 65 13.34 -4.57 -6.01
CA GLU A 65 12.53 -5.49 -5.23
C GLU A 65 13.43 -6.37 -4.37
N ARG A 66 12.91 -6.74 -3.20
CA ARG A 66 13.55 -7.68 -2.29
C ARG A 66 12.64 -8.87 -2.05
N SER A 67 13.14 -10.04 -2.40
CA SER A 67 12.46 -11.33 -2.29
C SER A 67 12.92 -12.03 -1.02
N PHE A 68 11.99 -12.37 -0.14
CA PHE A 68 12.20 -13.16 1.07
C PHE A 68 11.56 -14.53 0.85
N ASP A 69 12.20 -15.37 0.04
CA ASP A 69 11.59 -16.59 -0.50
C ASP A 69 11.08 -17.54 0.60
N ALA A 70 11.85 -17.73 1.68
CA ALA A 70 11.44 -18.58 2.80
C ALA A 70 10.23 -18.04 3.59
N LEU A 71 9.90 -16.75 3.41
CA LEU A 71 8.73 -16.11 4.01
C LEU A 71 7.57 -15.95 3.01
N ASP A 72 7.75 -16.25 1.73
CA ASP A 72 6.78 -15.98 0.66
C ASP A 72 6.36 -14.50 0.59
N VAL A 73 7.33 -13.59 0.77
CA VAL A 73 7.11 -12.13 0.76
C VAL A 73 8.05 -11.45 -0.23
N ILE A 74 7.53 -10.44 -0.93
CA ILE A 74 8.30 -9.54 -1.79
C ILE A 74 8.00 -8.10 -1.37
N VAL A 75 9.04 -7.30 -1.18
CA VAL A 75 8.93 -5.87 -0.85
C VAL A 75 9.55 -5.07 -1.99
N GLY A 76 8.75 -4.20 -2.62
CA GLY A 76 9.20 -3.32 -3.68
C GLY A 76 9.48 -1.91 -3.16
N TYR A 77 10.58 -1.35 -3.60
CA TYR A 77 11.10 -0.05 -3.17
C TYR A 77 11.18 0.93 -4.34
N GLY A 78 10.90 2.19 -4.05
CA GLY A 78 11.19 3.30 -4.96
C GLY A 78 12.69 3.63 -4.99
N PHE A 79 13.11 4.47 -5.95
CA PHE A 79 14.47 5.06 -5.94
C PHE A 79 14.77 5.89 -4.69
N ASP A 80 13.71 6.39 -4.03
CA ASP A 80 13.77 7.07 -2.73
C ASP A 80 13.93 6.11 -1.54
N LYS A 81 14.09 4.81 -1.81
CA LYS A 81 14.22 3.72 -0.83
C LYS A 81 13.00 3.53 0.07
N LYS A 82 11.84 4.07 -0.31
CA LYS A 82 10.59 3.85 0.42
C LYS A 82 9.90 2.59 -0.07
N VAL A 83 9.22 1.89 0.84
CA VAL A 83 8.35 0.75 0.48
C VAL A 83 7.17 1.24 -0.35
N ARG A 84 7.09 0.79 -1.60
CA ARG A 84 6.01 1.12 -2.56
C ARG A 84 5.10 -0.07 -2.86
N LYS A 85 5.58 -1.28 -2.57
CA LYS A 85 4.85 -2.51 -2.85
C LYS A 85 5.13 -3.55 -1.78
N ILE A 86 4.09 -4.28 -1.39
CA ILE A 86 4.20 -5.47 -0.53
C ILE A 86 3.40 -6.58 -1.21
N THR A 87 4.03 -7.69 -1.53
CA THR A 87 3.36 -8.91 -1.98
C THR A 87 3.58 -10.00 -0.95
N THR A 88 2.53 -10.71 -0.57
CA THR A 88 2.63 -11.87 0.32
C THR A 88 1.78 -13.02 -0.21
N ARG A 89 2.34 -14.24 -0.17
CA ARG A 89 1.61 -15.50 -0.37
C ARG A 89 1.53 -16.32 0.93
N ASN A 90 2.09 -15.79 2.01
CA ASN A 90 2.14 -16.47 3.30
C ASN A 90 0.79 -16.46 4.02
N ILE A 91 0.25 -17.65 4.29
CA ILE A 91 -1.01 -17.87 5.02
C ILE A 91 -1.08 -17.18 6.40
N ASN A 92 0.06 -16.95 7.05
CA ASN A 92 0.11 -16.31 8.37
C ASN A 92 0.09 -14.78 8.31
N THR A 93 0.02 -14.19 7.12
CA THR A 93 0.00 -12.74 6.92
C THR A 93 -1.36 -12.24 6.48
N SER A 94 -1.61 -10.94 6.63
CA SER A 94 -2.86 -10.33 6.18
C SER A 94 -2.70 -8.86 5.80
N MET A 95 -3.58 -8.38 4.93
CA MET A 95 -3.72 -6.96 4.61
C MET A 95 -5.20 -6.59 4.66
N PHE A 96 -5.57 -5.63 5.50
CA PHE A 96 -6.95 -5.16 5.69
C PHE A 96 -7.92 -6.31 6.02
N GLY A 97 -7.46 -7.25 6.85
CA GLY A 97 -8.22 -8.45 7.24
C GLY A 97 -8.23 -9.58 6.21
N VAL A 98 -7.81 -9.34 4.96
CA VAL A 98 -7.75 -10.37 3.91
C VAL A 98 -6.47 -11.20 4.06
N LYS A 99 -6.56 -12.52 3.84
CA LYS A 99 -5.45 -13.48 3.99
C LYS A 99 -5.32 -14.40 2.78
N PRO A 100 -4.09 -14.84 2.42
CA PRO A 100 -3.92 -16.00 1.56
C PRO A 100 -4.62 -17.23 2.16
N GLY A 101 -5.27 -18.03 1.32
CA GLY A 101 -6.10 -19.18 1.67
C GLY A 101 -7.60 -18.89 1.72
N MET A 102 -8.02 -17.62 1.80
CA MET A 102 -9.44 -17.24 1.78
C MET A 102 -10.10 -17.56 0.43
N GLU A 103 -11.41 -17.83 0.47
CA GLU A 103 -12.23 -17.85 -0.73
C GLU A 103 -12.37 -16.43 -1.31
N LEU A 104 -12.37 -16.32 -2.64
CA LEU A 104 -12.43 -15.03 -3.34
C LEU A 104 -13.63 -14.17 -2.89
N GLN A 105 -14.81 -14.77 -2.74
CA GLN A 105 -16.02 -14.05 -2.35
C GLN A 105 -15.96 -13.54 -0.91
N GLU A 106 -15.34 -14.31 -0.01
CA GLU A 106 -15.10 -13.88 1.36
C GLU A 106 -14.11 -12.72 1.39
N GLY A 107 -12.97 -12.85 0.68
CA GLY A 107 -11.98 -11.79 0.58
C GLY A 107 -12.58 -10.49 0.01
N ARG A 108 -13.43 -10.59 -1.03
CA ARG A 108 -14.17 -9.45 -1.60
C ARG A 108 -15.02 -8.75 -0.55
N LYS A 109 -15.77 -9.50 0.25
CA LYS A 109 -16.60 -8.93 1.31
C LYS A 109 -15.74 -8.19 2.35
N VAL A 110 -14.65 -8.81 2.80
CA VAL A 110 -13.75 -8.24 3.80
C VAL A 110 -13.10 -6.94 3.32
N ILE A 111 -12.57 -6.91 2.09
CA ILE A 111 -11.89 -5.72 1.59
C ILE A 111 -12.84 -4.54 1.36
N LEU A 112 -14.07 -4.81 0.91
CA LEU A 112 -15.10 -3.77 0.77
C LEU A 112 -15.52 -3.22 2.14
N GLN A 113 -15.62 -4.07 3.17
CA GLN A 113 -15.88 -3.65 4.55
C GLN A 113 -14.73 -2.82 5.14
N ALA A 114 -13.50 -3.04 4.68
CA ALA A 114 -12.33 -2.25 5.04
C ALA A 114 -12.28 -0.87 4.34
N GLY A 115 -13.30 -0.50 3.56
CA GLY A 115 -13.40 0.82 2.93
C GLY A 115 -12.68 0.92 1.57
N PHE A 116 -12.36 -0.19 0.94
CA PHE A 116 -11.89 -0.20 -0.45
C PHE A 116 -13.07 -0.25 -1.42
N SER A 117 -12.83 0.23 -2.64
CA SER A 117 -13.75 0.11 -3.77
C SER A 117 -13.09 -0.70 -4.89
N GLU A 118 -13.86 -1.47 -5.68
CA GLU A 118 -13.32 -2.08 -6.91
C GLU A 118 -12.88 -0.97 -7.87
N SER A 119 -11.62 -1.02 -8.31
CA SER A 119 -11.03 0.01 -9.17
C SER A 119 -10.79 -0.49 -10.59
N ALA A 120 -10.27 -1.72 -10.71
CA ALA A 120 -10.02 -2.37 -11.99
C ALA A 120 -10.45 -3.84 -11.90
N PRO A 121 -11.51 -4.24 -12.63
CA PRO A 121 -11.90 -5.64 -12.67
C PRO A 121 -10.95 -6.45 -13.58
N PRO A 122 -10.68 -7.71 -13.22
CA PRO A 122 -11.05 -8.37 -11.97
C PRO A 122 -10.00 -8.14 -10.85
N PHE A 123 -10.45 -8.22 -9.60
CA PHE A 123 -9.61 -8.47 -8.39
C PHE A 123 -8.75 -7.32 -7.86
N THR A 124 -8.87 -6.10 -8.39
CA THR A 124 -8.15 -4.94 -7.86
C THR A 124 -9.10 -3.97 -7.17
N PHE A 125 -8.71 -3.57 -5.96
CA PHE A 125 -9.45 -2.67 -5.09
C PHE A 125 -8.56 -1.50 -4.72
N SER A 126 -9.10 -0.29 -4.60
CA SER A 126 -8.33 0.89 -4.18
C SER A 126 -8.97 1.60 -3.00
N SER A 127 -8.12 2.16 -2.15
CA SER A 127 -8.50 3.09 -1.09
C SER A 127 -7.31 3.97 -0.76
N SER A 128 -7.55 5.23 -0.40
CA SER A 128 -6.54 6.13 0.17
C SER A 128 -5.14 6.04 -0.46
N GLY A 129 -5.02 6.24 -1.77
CA GLY A 129 -3.72 6.28 -2.46
C GLY A 129 -2.98 4.93 -2.61
N CYS A 130 -3.64 3.82 -2.31
CA CYS A 130 -3.11 2.48 -2.54
C CYS A 130 -4.11 1.57 -3.27
N SER A 131 -3.59 0.51 -3.89
CA SER A 131 -4.37 -0.57 -4.48
C SER A 131 -3.99 -1.91 -3.88
N LEU A 132 -4.99 -2.70 -3.50
CA LEU A 132 -4.86 -4.10 -3.15
C LEU A 132 -5.36 -4.97 -4.30
N THR A 133 -4.51 -5.82 -4.83
CA THR A 133 -4.84 -6.82 -5.84
C THR A 133 -4.86 -8.21 -5.21
N PHE A 134 -5.94 -8.96 -5.44
CA PHE A 134 -5.99 -10.38 -5.08
C PHE A 134 -5.32 -11.23 -6.16
N LEU A 135 -4.43 -12.11 -5.74
CA LEU A 135 -3.86 -13.16 -6.58
C LEU A 135 -4.70 -14.42 -6.38
N VAL A 136 -5.48 -14.78 -7.41
CA VAL A 136 -6.51 -15.83 -7.34
C VAL A 136 -6.08 -17.05 -8.14
N ASP A 137 -6.28 -18.25 -7.59
CA ASP A 137 -5.98 -19.52 -8.25
C ASP A 137 -7.17 -20.05 -9.08
N GLY A 138 -7.00 -21.21 -9.74
CA GLY A 138 -8.05 -21.84 -10.55
C GLY A 138 -9.26 -22.34 -9.75
N ASN A 139 -9.18 -22.37 -8.41
CA ASN A 139 -10.26 -22.82 -7.52
C ASN A 139 -10.98 -21.64 -6.86
N ASN A 140 -10.77 -20.41 -7.32
CA ASN A 140 -11.28 -19.17 -6.71
C ASN A 140 -10.75 -18.93 -5.28
N LYS A 141 -9.57 -19.44 -4.94
CA LYS A 141 -8.90 -19.12 -3.68
C LYS A 141 -7.84 -18.05 -3.85
N LEU A 142 -7.69 -17.23 -2.83
CA LEU A 142 -6.62 -16.24 -2.78
C LEU A 142 -5.33 -16.96 -2.45
N PHE A 143 -4.39 -17.09 -3.38
CA PHE A 143 -3.06 -17.64 -3.08
C PHE A 143 -2.06 -16.54 -2.68
N GLY A 144 -2.43 -15.27 -2.84
CA GLY A 144 -1.61 -14.15 -2.40
C GLY A 144 -2.32 -12.80 -2.52
N LEU A 145 -1.67 -11.80 -1.95
CA LEU A 145 -2.13 -10.41 -1.92
C LEU A 145 -0.99 -9.51 -2.35
N ARG A 146 -1.30 -8.46 -3.11
CA ARG A 146 -0.35 -7.41 -3.49
C ARG A 146 -0.94 -6.05 -3.14
N LEU A 147 -0.26 -5.31 -2.28
CA LEU A 147 -0.55 -3.93 -1.96
C LEU A 147 0.47 -3.01 -2.62
N GLU A 148 0.02 -2.01 -3.36
CA GLU A 148 0.85 -1.06 -4.09
C GLU A 148 0.42 0.38 -3.80
N SER A 149 1.41 1.28 -3.70
CA SER A 149 1.19 2.72 -3.71
C SER A 149 0.82 3.18 -5.13
N LEU A 150 -0.17 4.07 -5.24
CA LEU A 150 -0.60 4.66 -6.50
C LEU A 150 0.16 5.95 -6.87
N ASP A 151 1.12 6.37 -6.03
CA ASP A 151 1.90 7.60 -6.19
C ASP A 151 3.20 7.42 -7.03
#